data_AF-A0A840IGR8-F1
#
_entry.id   AF-A0A840IGR8-F1
#
_cell.length_a   1.000
_cell.length_b   1.000
_cell.length_c   1.000
_cell.angle_alpha   90.00
_cell.angle_beta   90.00
_cell.angle_gamma   90.00
#
_symmetry.space_group_name_H-M   'P 1'
#
loop_
_entity.id
_entity.type
_entity.pdbx_description
1 polymer ?
#
loop_
_entity_poly.entity_id
_entity_poly.type
_entity_poly.pdbx_seq_one_letter_code
_entity_poly.pdbx_strand_id
1 'polypeptide(L)'
;MASRKIKRVKGSRERALEKMLQTRTHAWEEVGLARQLGQKAARRARREALVMLPLLAGVMVFYSYRVDLFGAAWDTPIRAFTVVALVVLGWAFARNVATAIAPDLFRRLDPGTAGTVGFLLRLLTIVVFTIVALRIAGIRPQTLLVAGSFTAVVVGLAAQQTLGNLIAGTVLLSARPFRVGERVRLQAGGIAGQVEGVVSSLGLLYTTLARGEDRIMVPNSVVLSAAVVPLREPASVDLRARLSKEMKPTAVQNVLQDAITVPLRAQPDIGLEELVGDEIVMRIQATPEYAGDGARLADQILTAMASIADEPALAGG
;
A
#
# COMPACT_ATOMS: atom_id res chain seq x y z
N MET A 1 -29.95 43.65 -31.11
CA MET A 1 -28.51 43.30 -31.30
C MET A 1 -27.78 42.85 -30.02
N ALA A 2 -28.29 43.09 -28.80
CA ALA A 2 -27.57 42.78 -27.55
C ALA A 2 -27.55 41.28 -27.15
N SER A 3 -28.52 40.48 -27.58
CA SER A 3 -28.64 39.06 -27.16
C SER A 3 -27.57 38.13 -27.78
N ARG A 4 -27.00 38.49 -28.94
CA ARG A 4 -25.95 37.68 -29.61
C ARG A 4 -24.55 37.82 -28.98
N LYS A 5 -24.25 38.93 -28.30
CA LYS A 5 -22.95 39.13 -27.63
C LYS A 5 -22.83 38.37 -26.32
N ILE A 6 -23.92 38.23 -25.55
CA ILE A 6 -23.92 37.54 -24.25
C ILE A 6 -23.68 36.02 -24.42
N LYS A 7 -24.26 35.41 -25.46
CA LYS A 7 -24.03 33.98 -25.78
C LYS A 7 -22.57 33.66 -26.15
N ARG A 8 -21.86 34.61 -26.78
CA ARG A 8 -20.45 34.41 -27.21
C ARG A 8 -19.45 34.45 -26.05
N VAL A 9 -19.73 35.24 -25.01
CA VAL A 9 -18.86 35.35 -23.82
C VAL A 9 -19.06 34.18 -22.86
N LYS A 10 -20.31 33.68 -22.73
CA LYS A 10 -20.59 32.50 -21.90
C LYS A 10 -19.86 31.25 -22.42
N GLY A 11 -19.90 31.04 -23.74
CA GLY A 11 -19.18 29.93 -24.38
C GLY A 11 -17.65 30.06 -24.41
N SER A 12 -17.06 31.24 -24.17
CA SER A 12 -15.60 31.37 -24.03
C SER A 12 -15.13 31.09 -22.60
N ARG A 13 -15.93 31.47 -21.60
CA ARG A 13 -15.68 31.13 -20.19
C ARG A 13 -15.90 29.64 -19.92
N GLU A 14 -16.92 29.03 -20.49
CA GLU A 14 -17.15 27.58 -20.39
C GLU A 14 -16.03 26.79 -21.06
N ARG A 15 -15.55 27.21 -22.25
CA ARG A 15 -14.38 26.60 -22.92
C ARG A 15 -13.05 26.82 -22.19
N ALA A 16 -12.90 27.93 -21.46
CA ALA A 16 -11.73 28.18 -20.62
C ALA A 16 -11.78 27.36 -19.31
N LEU A 17 -12.97 27.17 -18.73
CA LEU A 17 -13.21 26.28 -17.60
C LEU A 17 -13.02 24.81 -17.99
N GLU A 18 -13.49 24.37 -19.16
CA GLU A 18 -13.18 23.04 -19.72
C GLU A 18 -11.68 22.84 -19.93
N LYS A 19 -10.96 23.84 -20.45
CA LYS A 19 -9.49 23.77 -20.60
C LYS A 19 -8.73 23.82 -19.28
N MET A 20 -9.28 24.41 -18.22
CA MET A 20 -8.64 24.43 -16.89
C MET A 20 -8.95 23.17 -16.07
N LEU A 21 -10.12 22.56 -16.26
CA LEU A 21 -10.50 21.27 -15.69
C LEU A 21 -9.83 20.07 -16.40
N GLN A 22 -9.13 20.30 -17.51
CA GLN A 22 -8.38 19.30 -18.28
C GLN A 22 -7.03 18.88 -17.66
N THR A 23 -6.75 19.17 -16.39
CA THR A 23 -5.41 18.92 -15.83
C THR A 23 -5.13 17.51 -15.32
N ARG A 24 -6.10 16.59 -15.12
CA ARG A 24 -5.77 15.22 -14.60
C ARG A 24 -6.65 14.04 -15.02
N THR A 25 -7.34 14.06 -16.17
CA THR A 25 -8.19 12.92 -16.56
C THR A 25 -7.72 12.15 -17.81
N HIS A 26 -6.86 12.73 -18.65
CA HIS A 26 -6.29 12.00 -19.81
C HIS A 26 -5.21 10.96 -19.45
N ALA A 27 -4.71 10.98 -18.20
CA ALA A 27 -3.81 9.94 -17.70
C ALA A 27 -4.51 8.58 -17.44
N TRP A 28 -5.80 8.42 -17.71
CA TRP A 28 -6.53 7.15 -17.49
C TRP A 28 -7.08 6.54 -18.78
N GLU A 29 -7.45 7.36 -19.77
CA GLU A 29 -7.91 6.89 -21.08
C GLU A 29 -6.75 6.45 -21.98
N GLU A 30 -5.59 7.11 -21.86
CA GLU A 30 -4.33 6.58 -22.40
C GLU A 30 -3.89 5.30 -21.69
N VAL A 31 -4.37 4.97 -20.48
CA VAL A 31 -3.95 3.75 -19.77
C VAL A 31 -4.65 2.52 -20.31
N GLY A 32 -5.80 2.63 -20.96
CA GLY A 32 -6.42 1.52 -21.69
C GLY A 32 -5.57 1.08 -22.90
N LEU A 33 -5.16 2.04 -23.72
CA LEU A 33 -4.31 1.82 -24.90
C LEU A 33 -2.83 1.60 -24.52
N ALA A 34 -2.29 2.31 -23.52
CA ALA A 34 -0.93 2.12 -23.02
C ALA A 34 -0.76 0.82 -22.23
N ARG A 35 -1.79 0.31 -21.53
CA ARG A 35 -1.75 -1.07 -20.99
C ARG A 35 -1.78 -2.10 -22.12
N GLN A 36 -2.55 -1.90 -23.18
CA GLN A 36 -2.55 -2.82 -24.33
C GLN A 36 -1.25 -2.76 -25.14
N LEU A 37 -0.69 -1.57 -25.39
CA LEU A 37 0.61 -1.35 -26.03
C LEU A 37 1.74 -1.90 -25.15
N GLY A 38 1.67 -1.66 -23.83
CA GLY A 38 2.59 -2.21 -22.83
C GLY A 38 2.53 -3.73 -22.73
N GLN A 39 1.33 -4.35 -22.81
CA GLN A 39 1.20 -5.81 -22.81
C GLN A 39 1.72 -6.45 -24.10
N LYS A 40 1.47 -5.84 -25.28
CA LYS A 40 2.03 -6.31 -26.56
C LYS A 40 3.56 -6.14 -26.58
N ALA A 41 4.06 -4.98 -26.14
CA ALA A 41 5.49 -4.72 -26.02
C ALA A 41 6.17 -5.68 -25.03
N ALA A 42 5.54 -5.98 -23.89
CA ALA A 42 6.07 -6.92 -22.92
C ALA A 42 6.04 -8.37 -23.40
N ARG A 43 5.00 -8.80 -24.12
CA ARG A 43 4.99 -10.13 -24.77
C ARG A 43 6.11 -10.25 -25.80
N ARG A 44 6.35 -9.20 -26.58
CA ARG A 44 7.49 -9.13 -27.51
C ARG A 44 8.81 -9.18 -26.76
N ALA A 45 8.99 -8.37 -25.72
CA ALA A 45 10.19 -8.35 -24.89
C ALA A 45 10.45 -9.70 -24.19
N ARG A 46 9.40 -10.42 -23.76
CA ARG A 46 9.52 -11.79 -23.23
C ARG A 46 10.04 -12.76 -24.27
N ARG A 47 9.51 -12.71 -25.50
CA ARG A 47 9.99 -13.54 -26.61
C ARG A 47 11.45 -13.22 -26.93
N GLU A 48 11.79 -11.93 -27.04
CA GLU A 48 13.16 -11.51 -27.30
C GLU A 48 14.12 -11.91 -26.17
N ALA A 49 13.72 -11.78 -24.89
CA ALA A 49 14.52 -12.24 -23.75
C ALA A 49 14.69 -13.77 -23.74
N LEU A 50 13.64 -14.52 -24.08
CA LEU A 50 13.69 -15.99 -24.15
C LEU A 50 14.56 -16.49 -25.29
N VAL A 51 14.64 -15.75 -26.41
CA VAL A 51 15.58 -16.02 -27.52
C VAL A 51 17.01 -15.60 -27.17
N MET A 52 17.19 -14.58 -26.32
CA MET A 52 18.52 -14.16 -25.88
C MET A 52 19.19 -15.15 -24.94
N LEU A 53 18.44 -15.91 -24.14
CA LEU A 53 19.01 -16.95 -23.25
C LEU A 53 19.81 -18.03 -24.00
N PRO A 54 19.29 -18.71 -25.04
CA PRO A 54 20.06 -19.67 -25.81
C PRO A 54 21.19 -19.01 -26.60
N LEU A 55 21.02 -17.76 -27.05
CA LEU A 55 22.11 -17.00 -27.69
C LEU A 55 23.27 -16.76 -26.72
N LEU A 56 22.96 -16.39 -25.47
CA LEU A 56 23.93 -16.24 -24.38
C LEU A 56 24.63 -17.55 -24.04
N ALA A 57 23.86 -18.64 -23.94
CA ALA A 57 24.42 -19.97 -23.73
C ALA A 57 25.34 -20.35 -24.90
N GLY A 58 24.94 -20.05 -26.14
CA GLY A 58 25.76 -20.26 -27.34
C GLY A 58 27.07 -19.49 -27.30
N VAL A 59 27.05 -18.20 -26.91
CA VAL A 59 28.27 -17.39 -26.72
C VAL A 59 29.16 -17.99 -25.63
N MET A 60 28.58 -18.49 -24.53
CA MET A 60 29.33 -19.13 -23.45
C MET A 60 29.97 -20.46 -23.88
N VAL A 61 29.25 -21.28 -24.64
CA VAL A 61 29.75 -22.54 -25.20
C VAL A 61 30.84 -22.26 -26.24
N PHE A 62 30.64 -21.29 -27.13
CA PHE A 62 31.67 -20.88 -28.08
C PHE A 62 32.95 -20.44 -27.36
N TYR A 63 32.80 -19.66 -26.28
CA TYR A 63 33.92 -19.27 -25.44
C TYR A 63 34.60 -20.45 -24.74
N SER A 64 33.84 -21.45 -24.26
CA SER A 64 34.41 -22.61 -23.55
C SER A 64 35.26 -23.50 -24.45
N TYR A 65 34.87 -23.69 -25.71
CA TYR A 65 35.58 -24.53 -26.69
C TYR A 65 36.58 -23.77 -27.58
N ARG A 66 36.81 -22.47 -27.34
CA ARG A 66 37.58 -21.62 -28.24
C ARG A 66 39.01 -22.10 -28.50
N VAL A 67 39.68 -22.65 -27.48
CA VAL A 67 41.08 -23.10 -27.60
C VAL A 67 41.15 -24.40 -28.39
N ASP A 68 40.19 -25.30 -28.17
CA ASP A 68 40.10 -26.58 -28.88
C ASP A 68 39.73 -26.39 -30.36
N LEU A 69 38.92 -25.37 -30.67
CA LEU A 69 38.45 -25.07 -32.02
C LEU A 69 39.44 -24.26 -32.87
N PHE A 70 40.12 -23.27 -32.27
CA PHE A 70 40.92 -22.30 -33.02
C PHE A 70 42.41 -22.27 -32.61
N GLY A 71 42.80 -23.02 -31.59
CA GLY A 71 44.15 -23.03 -31.05
C GLY A 71 44.47 -21.80 -30.18
N ALA A 72 45.57 -21.89 -29.43
CA ALA A 72 45.95 -20.86 -28.44
C ALA A 72 46.28 -19.48 -29.06
N ALA A 73 46.69 -19.43 -30.32
CA ALA A 73 47.03 -18.18 -31.02
C ALA A 73 45.83 -17.22 -31.15
N TRP A 74 44.60 -17.75 -31.20
CA TRP A 74 43.37 -16.98 -31.34
C TRP A 74 42.66 -16.69 -30.02
N ASP A 75 43.25 -17.03 -28.87
CA ASP A 75 42.62 -16.88 -27.55
C ASP A 75 42.27 -15.41 -27.23
N THR A 76 43.21 -14.49 -27.45
CA THR A 76 43.03 -13.04 -27.18
C THR A 76 41.96 -12.39 -28.06
N PRO A 77 41.98 -12.52 -29.40
CA PRO A 77 40.93 -11.91 -30.24
C PRO A 77 39.55 -12.53 -29.97
N ILE A 78 39.45 -13.83 -29.71
CA ILE A 78 38.16 -14.48 -29.37
C ILE A 78 37.65 -13.99 -28.01
N ARG A 79 38.51 -13.82 -27.02
CA ARG A 79 38.14 -13.20 -25.72
C ARG A 79 37.57 -11.80 -25.93
N ALA A 80 38.27 -10.95 -26.68
CA ALA A 80 37.83 -9.58 -26.94
C ALA A 80 36.46 -9.54 -27.65
N PHE A 81 36.29 -10.38 -28.68
CA PHE A 81 35.00 -10.52 -29.36
C PHE A 81 33.88 -10.97 -28.41
N THR A 82 34.16 -11.97 -27.58
CA THR A 82 33.19 -12.50 -26.59
C THR A 82 32.78 -11.43 -25.59
N VAL A 83 33.73 -10.61 -25.11
CA VAL A 83 33.46 -9.48 -24.21
C VAL A 83 32.51 -8.48 -24.86
N VAL A 84 32.80 -8.05 -26.09
CA VAL A 84 31.95 -7.09 -26.82
C VAL A 84 30.56 -7.69 -27.04
N ALA A 85 30.48 -8.96 -27.47
CA ALA A 85 29.22 -9.66 -27.64
C ALA A 85 28.40 -9.69 -26.33
N LEU A 86 29.04 -9.99 -25.19
CA LEU A 86 28.36 -10.03 -23.90
C LEU A 86 27.89 -8.66 -23.42
N VAL A 87 28.64 -7.59 -23.67
CA VAL A 87 28.21 -6.23 -23.33
C VAL A 87 26.98 -5.84 -24.16
N VAL A 88 27.01 -6.10 -25.47
CA VAL A 88 25.88 -5.79 -26.38
C VAL A 88 24.65 -6.62 -26.02
N LEU A 89 24.82 -7.94 -25.84
CA LEU A 89 23.73 -8.84 -25.47
C LEU A 89 23.20 -8.54 -24.07
N GLY A 90 24.07 -8.22 -23.11
CA GLY A 90 23.69 -7.84 -21.76
C GLY A 90 22.88 -6.55 -21.72
N TRP A 91 23.28 -5.54 -22.49
CA TRP A 91 22.52 -4.29 -22.58
C TRP A 91 21.14 -4.49 -23.21
N ALA A 92 21.06 -5.28 -24.29
CA ALA A 92 19.80 -5.60 -24.95
C ALA A 92 18.89 -6.46 -24.05
N PHE A 93 19.47 -7.45 -23.36
CA PHE A 93 18.75 -8.28 -22.39
C PHE A 93 18.22 -7.46 -21.21
N ALA A 94 19.03 -6.57 -20.64
CA ALA A 94 18.62 -5.69 -19.54
C ALA A 94 17.45 -4.77 -19.93
N ARG A 95 17.43 -4.25 -21.16
CA ARG A 95 16.31 -3.47 -21.70
C ARG A 95 15.05 -4.34 -21.80
N ASN A 96 15.18 -5.55 -22.33
CA ASN A 96 14.06 -6.44 -22.57
C ASN A 96 13.45 -7.00 -21.28
N VAL A 97 14.27 -7.37 -20.29
CA VAL A 97 13.80 -7.84 -18.98
C VAL A 97 12.96 -6.78 -18.27
N ALA A 98 13.43 -5.52 -18.23
CA ALA A 98 12.68 -4.44 -17.60
C ALA A 98 11.31 -4.22 -18.26
N THR A 99 11.24 -4.24 -19.59
CA THR A 99 9.98 -4.11 -20.33
C THR A 99 9.09 -5.35 -20.23
N ALA A 100 9.66 -6.55 -20.13
CA ALA A 100 8.95 -7.82 -20.03
C ALA A 100 8.20 -7.99 -18.69
N ILE A 101 8.79 -7.49 -17.60
CA ILE A 101 8.27 -7.60 -16.23
C ILE A 101 7.36 -6.43 -15.87
N ALA A 102 7.52 -5.27 -16.51
CA ALA A 102 6.74 -4.06 -16.26
C ALA A 102 5.21 -4.28 -16.13
N PRO A 103 4.50 -5.02 -17.01
CA PRO A 103 3.05 -5.15 -16.89
C PRO A 103 2.60 -5.96 -15.67
N ASP A 104 3.38 -6.96 -15.24
CA ASP A 104 3.05 -7.75 -14.06
C ASP A 104 3.29 -6.93 -12.79
N LEU A 105 4.31 -6.07 -12.84
CA LEU A 105 4.68 -5.15 -11.78
C LEU A 105 3.64 -4.03 -11.62
N PHE A 106 3.21 -3.39 -12.71
CA PHE A 106 2.15 -2.37 -12.70
C PHE A 106 0.76 -2.91 -12.34
N ARG A 107 0.54 -4.23 -12.40
CA ARG A 107 -0.70 -4.87 -11.93
C ARG A 107 -0.74 -5.04 -10.41
N ARG A 108 0.43 -5.11 -9.77
CA ARG A 108 0.55 -5.44 -8.34
C ARG A 108 1.09 -4.29 -7.49
N LEU A 109 1.70 -3.30 -8.12
CA LEU A 109 2.36 -2.17 -7.46
C LEU A 109 1.89 -0.85 -8.04
N ASP A 110 1.95 0.19 -7.22
CA ASP A 110 1.74 1.56 -7.67
C ASP A 110 2.75 1.95 -8.77
N PRO A 111 2.36 2.82 -9.73
CA PRO A 111 3.19 3.15 -10.89
C PRO A 111 4.61 3.63 -10.55
N GLY A 112 4.76 4.41 -9.46
CA GLY A 112 6.06 4.87 -8.99
C GLY A 112 6.96 3.73 -8.52
N THR A 113 6.41 2.76 -7.77
CA THR A 113 7.17 1.60 -7.30
C THR A 113 7.55 0.66 -8.45
N ALA A 114 6.66 0.49 -9.43
CA ALA A 114 6.92 -0.33 -10.59
C ALA A 114 8.07 0.22 -11.47
N GLY A 115 8.13 1.55 -11.66
CA GLY A 115 9.26 2.18 -12.35
C GLY A 115 10.59 1.92 -11.66
N THR A 116 10.64 2.09 -10.34
CA THR A 116 11.86 1.88 -9.54
C THR A 116 12.35 0.43 -9.59
N VAL A 117 11.46 -0.55 -9.43
CA VAL A 117 11.83 -1.97 -9.49
C VAL A 117 12.31 -2.35 -10.89
N GLY A 118 11.68 -1.84 -11.96
CA GLY A 118 12.17 -2.03 -13.32
C GLY A 118 13.58 -1.46 -13.56
N PHE A 119 13.85 -0.26 -13.03
CA PHE A 119 15.18 0.35 -13.06
C PHE A 119 16.22 -0.49 -12.30
N LEU A 120 15.90 -0.96 -11.09
CA LEU A 120 16.79 -1.80 -10.29
C LEU A 120 17.12 -3.13 -10.99
N LEU A 121 16.13 -3.79 -11.60
CA LEU A 121 16.35 -5.03 -12.36
C LEU A 121 17.29 -4.79 -13.56
N ARG A 122 17.12 -3.66 -14.26
CA ARG A 122 18.00 -3.28 -15.37
C ARG A 122 19.43 -3.04 -14.88
N LEU A 123 19.60 -2.28 -13.79
CA LEU A 123 20.90 -2.00 -13.19
C LEU A 123 21.61 -3.29 -12.76
N LEU A 124 20.89 -4.18 -12.05
CA LEU A 124 21.40 -5.47 -11.60
C LEU A 124 21.87 -6.33 -12.79
N THR A 125 21.06 -6.38 -13.85
CA THR A 125 21.40 -7.13 -15.07
C THR A 125 22.70 -6.58 -15.68
N ILE A 126 22.83 -5.26 -15.84
CA ILE A 126 24.05 -4.64 -16.38
C ILE A 126 25.29 -4.96 -15.53
N VAL A 127 25.15 -4.91 -14.20
CA VAL A 127 26.26 -5.23 -13.28
C VAL A 127 26.70 -6.69 -13.44
N VAL A 128 25.76 -7.63 -13.48
CA VAL A 128 26.07 -9.07 -13.65
C VAL A 128 26.80 -9.32 -14.96
N PHE A 129 26.30 -8.78 -16.08
CA PHE A 129 26.94 -8.95 -17.39
C PHE A 129 28.32 -8.30 -17.46
N THR A 130 28.48 -7.12 -16.84
CA THR A 130 29.79 -6.46 -16.73
C THR A 130 30.79 -7.34 -15.99
N ILE A 131 30.42 -7.91 -14.84
CA ILE A 131 31.30 -8.80 -14.07
C ILE A 131 31.69 -10.04 -14.87
N VAL A 132 30.73 -10.66 -15.57
CA VAL A 132 31.00 -11.83 -16.43
C VAL A 132 31.93 -11.46 -17.59
N ALA A 133 31.71 -10.32 -18.24
CA ALA A 133 32.56 -9.83 -19.31
C ALA A 133 34.00 -9.56 -18.83
N LEU A 134 34.17 -8.90 -17.67
CA LEU A 134 35.49 -8.65 -17.08
C LEU A 134 36.22 -9.96 -16.72
N ARG A 135 35.49 -10.98 -16.26
CA ARG A 135 36.05 -12.31 -16.00
C ARG A 135 36.58 -12.96 -17.30
N ILE A 136 35.83 -12.86 -18.38
CA ILE A 136 36.23 -13.38 -19.70
C ILE A 136 37.42 -12.62 -20.28
N ALA A 137 37.50 -11.32 -20.02
CA ALA A 137 38.68 -10.49 -20.31
C ALA A 137 39.94 -10.92 -19.54
N GLY A 138 39.83 -11.86 -18.60
CA GLY A 138 40.95 -12.40 -17.83
C GLY A 138 41.20 -11.65 -16.52
N ILE A 139 40.31 -10.73 -16.12
CA ILE A 139 40.44 -10.06 -14.82
C ILE A 139 40.10 -11.05 -13.71
N ARG A 140 41.01 -11.16 -12.75
CA ARG A 140 40.85 -12.04 -11.60
C ARG A 140 39.71 -11.54 -10.69
N PRO A 141 38.88 -12.43 -10.13
CA PRO A 141 37.82 -12.05 -9.20
C PRO A 141 38.32 -11.22 -8.00
N GLN A 142 39.53 -11.53 -7.51
CA GLN A 142 40.17 -10.80 -6.41
C GLN A 142 40.39 -9.32 -6.77
N THR A 143 40.85 -9.03 -7.99
CA THR A 143 41.04 -7.66 -8.47
C THR A 143 39.72 -6.90 -8.57
N LEU A 144 38.66 -7.57 -9.04
CA LEU A 144 37.31 -6.98 -9.09
C LEU A 144 36.76 -6.68 -7.70
N LEU A 145 36.99 -7.57 -6.73
CA LEU A 145 36.59 -7.37 -5.34
C LEU A 145 37.33 -6.18 -4.73
N VAL A 146 38.65 -6.09 -4.92
CA VAL A 146 39.46 -4.97 -4.43
C VAL A 146 39.00 -3.66 -5.06
N ALA A 147 38.89 -3.60 -6.40
CA ALA A 147 38.48 -2.39 -7.12
C ALA A 147 37.02 -1.98 -6.82
N GLY A 148 36.13 -2.96 -6.66
CA GLY A 148 34.70 -2.72 -6.41
C GLY A 148 34.33 -2.49 -4.95
N SER A 149 35.24 -2.75 -3.99
CA SER A 149 34.94 -2.68 -2.55
C SER A 149 34.45 -1.29 -2.11
N PHE A 150 35.20 -0.23 -2.44
CA PHE A 150 34.82 1.14 -2.12
C PHE A 150 33.50 1.54 -2.79
N THR A 151 33.34 1.22 -4.08
CA THR A 151 32.10 1.50 -4.82
C THR A 151 30.90 0.79 -4.20
N ALA A 152 31.05 -0.47 -3.78
CA ALA A 152 29.99 -1.23 -3.13
C ALA A 152 29.57 -0.60 -1.80
N VAL A 153 30.53 -0.10 -1.00
CA VAL A 153 30.24 0.61 0.26
C VAL A 153 29.49 1.91 -0.02
N VAL A 154 29.98 2.75 -0.93
CA VAL A 154 29.34 4.04 -1.26
C VAL A 154 27.93 3.84 -1.81
N VAL A 155 27.75 2.91 -2.74
CA VAL A 155 26.43 2.59 -3.30
C VAL A 155 25.52 1.98 -2.23
N GLY A 156 26.05 1.11 -1.36
CA GLY A 156 25.30 0.51 -0.26
C GLY A 156 24.79 1.55 0.74
N LEU A 157 25.65 2.49 1.14
CA LEU A 157 25.27 3.61 2.02
C LEU A 157 24.23 4.52 1.35
N ALA A 158 24.40 4.84 0.07
CA ALA A 158 23.42 5.62 -0.68
C ALA A 158 22.07 4.91 -0.82
N ALA A 159 22.07 3.58 -0.97
CA ALA A 159 20.87 2.76 -1.12
C ALA A 159 20.23 2.35 0.22
N GLN A 160 20.91 2.58 1.35
CA GLN A 160 20.52 2.07 2.67
C GLN A 160 19.06 2.38 3.02
N GLN A 161 18.62 3.61 2.79
CA GLN A 161 17.26 4.02 3.12
C GLN A 161 16.20 3.35 2.21
N THR A 162 16.50 3.19 0.92
CA THR A 162 15.57 2.51 -0.01
C THR A 162 15.46 1.03 0.33
N LEU A 163 16.61 0.37 0.58
CA LEU A 163 16.64 -1.05 0.93
C LEU A 163 15.96 -1.31 2.28
N GLY A 164 16.18 -0.42 3.26
CA GLY A 164 15.50 -0.48 4.56
C GLY A 164 13.98 -0.41 4.43
N ASN A 165 13.45 0.45 3.54
CA ASN A 165 12.01 0.51 3.26
C ASN A 165 11.48 -0.77 2.59
N LEU A 166 12.22 -1.36 1.64
CA LEU A 166 11.82 -2.62 0.99
C LEU A 166 11.73 -3.78 1.99
N ILE A 167 12.75 -3.92 2.84
CA ILE A 167 12.80 -4.95 3.89
C ILE A 167 11.64 -4.72 4.85
N ALA A 168 11.45 -3.49 5.31
CA ALA A 168 10.35 -3.15 6.21
C ALA A 168 8.97 -3.42 5.60
N GLY A 169 8.77 -3.10 4.32
CA GLY A 169 7.54 -3.43 3.61
C GLY A 169 7.27 -4.93 3.53
N THR A 170 8.31 -5.73 3.28
CA THR A 170 8.21 -7.21 3.27
C THR A 170 7.82 -7.74 4.64
N VAL A 171 8.41 -7.20 5.71
CA VAL A 171 8.06 -7.55 7.09
C VAL A 171 6.62 -7.18 7.41
N LEU A 172 6.18 -5.96 7.09
CA LEU A 172 4.80 -5.50 7.30
C LEU A 172 3.77 -6.37 6.55
N LEU A 173 4.05 -6.72 5.29
CA LEU A 173 3.19 -7.59 4.48
C LEU A 173 3.09 -9.02 5.04
N SER A 174 4.15 -9.50 5.68
CA SER A 174 4.23 -10.84 6.25
C SER A 174 3.57 -10.91 7.62
N ALA A 175 3.94 -10.00 8.53
CA ALA A 175 3.44 -9.95 9.90
C ALA A 175 1.99 -9.41 9.97
N ARG A 176 1.58 -8.58 8.99
CA ARG A 176 0.26 -7.95 8.90
C ARG A 176 -0.23 -7.37 10.25
N PRO A 177 0.53 -6.44 10.86
CA PRO A 177 0.14 -5.84 12.16
C PRO A 177 -1.18 -5.05 12.07
N PHE A 178 -1.57 -4.64 10.86
CA PHE A 178 -2.84 -4.02 10.53
C PHE A 178 -3.25 -4.40 9.10
N ARG A 179 -4.51 -4.17 8.76
CA ARG A 179 -5.09 -4.48 7.44
C ARG A 179 -5.47 -3.21 6.69
N VAL A 180 -5.49 -3.32 5.36
CA VAL A 180 -6.09 -2.30 4.50
C VAL A 180 -7.56 -2.12 4.90
N GLY A 181 -7.99 -0.88 5.08
CA GLY A 181 -9.31 -0.50 5.57
C GLY A 181 -9.38 -0.24 7.08
N GLU A 182 -8.37 -0.61 7.86
CA GLU A 182 -8.36 -0.30 9.30
C GLU A 182 -7.90 1.14 9.55
N ARG A 183 -8.54 1.81 10.51
CA ARG A 183 -8.07 3.10 11.03
C ARG A 183 -6.95 2.84 12.03
N VAL A 184 -5.81 3.45 11.80
CA VAL A 184 -4.62 3.29 12.64
C VAL A 184 -4.04 4.65 12.98
N ARG A 185 -3.45 4.74 14.17
CA ARG A 185 -2.60 5.86 14.58
C ARG A 185 -1.17 5.35 14.68
N LEU A 186 -0.29 5.93 13.87
CA LEU A 186 1.15 5.69 13.89
C LEU A 186 1.81 6.72 14.81
N GLN A 187 2.54 6.24 15.81
CA GLN A 187 3.34 7.08 16.70
C GLN A 187 4.81 6.83 16.41
N ALA A 188 5.39 7.67 15.55
CA ALA A 188 6.75 7.50 15.03
C ALA A 188 7.71 8.51 15.68
N GLY A 189 7.76 8.53 17.02
CA GLY A 189 8.69 9.35 17.80
C GLY A 189 8.82 10.82 17.36
N GLY A 190 9.96 11.45 17.70
CA GLY A 190 10.23 12.86 17.39
C GLY A 190 10.47 13.20 15.91
N ILE A 191 10.43 12.22 14.99
CA ILE A 191 10.82 12.43 13.59
C ILE A 191 9.61 12.69 12.68
N ALA A 192 8.42 12.19 13.03
CA ALA A 192 7.21 12.36 12.19
C ALA A 192 5.92 12.68 12.97
N GLY A 193 6.00 12.87 14.29
CA GLY A 193 4.83 13.13 15.12
C GLY A 193 3.85 11.95 15.17
N GLN A 194 2.58 12.26 15.41
CA GLN A 194 1.50 11.28 15.33
C GLN A 194 0.75 11.46 14.01
N VAL A 195 0.64 10.38 13.24
CA VAL A 195 -0.14 10.36 11.99
C VAL A 195 -1.29 9.38 12.16
N GLU A 196 -2.50 9.82 11.86
CA GLU A 196 -3.70 9.00 11.95
C GLU A 196 -4.44 9.00 10.61
N GLY A 197 -4.92 7.82 10.21
CA GLY A 197 -5.74 7.66 9.02
C GLY A 197 -6.19 6.22 8.80
N VAL A 198 -6.98 6.02 7.76
CA VAL A 198 -7.39 4.69 7.31
C VAL A 198 -6.34 4.14 6.36
N VAL A 199 -5.89 2.92 6.57
CA VAL A 199 -4.88 2.29 5.69
C VAL A 199 -5.51 2.05 4.33
N SER A 200 -5.08 2.80 3.31
CA SER A 200 -5.60 2.68 1.95
C SER A 200 -4.82 1.66 1.11
N SER A 201 -3.49 1.60 1.28
CA SER A 201 -2.64 0.62 0.60
C SER A 201 -1.35 0.34 1.38
N LEU A 202 -0.83 -0.87 1.20
CA LEU A 202 0.48 -1.32 1.65
C LEU A 202 1.33 -1.61 0.41
N GLY A 203 2.24 -0.69 0.08
CA GLY A 203 3.20 -0.86 -1.01
C GLY A 203 4.53 -1.45 -0.53
N LEU A 204 5.45 -1.72 -1.46
CA LEU A 204 6.77 -2.25 -1.12
C LEU A 204 7.63 -1.25 -0.34
N LEU A 205 7.54 0.03 -0.67
CA LEU A 205 8.38 1.09 -0.07
C LEU A 205 7.62 1.99 0.91
N TYR A 206 6.32 2.18 0.67
CA TYR A 206 5.48 3.11 1.41
C TYR A 206 4.15 2.47 1.79
N THR A 207 3.60 2.92 2.92
CA THR A 207 2.23 2.67 3.35
C THR A 207 1.44 3.95 3.14
N THR A 208 0.26 3.86 2.54
CA THR A 208 -0.59 5.03 2.27
C THR A 208 -1.77 5.07 3.21
N LEU A 209 -1.86 6.13 4.00
CA LEU A 209 -3.00 6.41 4.87
C LEU A 209 -3.91 7.45 4.20
N ALA A 210 -5.23 7.23 4.27
CA ALA A 210 -6.24 8.18 3.86
C ALA A 210 -6.76 8.93 5.09
N ARG A 211 -6.81 10.26 5.00
CA ARG A 211 -7.36 11.14 6.04
C ARG A 211 -8.30 12.14 5.37
N GLY A 212 -9.58 11.81 5.32
CA GLY A 212 -10.54 12.56 4.49
C GLY A 212 -10.17 12.44 3.02
N GLU A 213 -10.05 13.57 2.32
CA GLU A 213 -9.64 13.64 0.91
C GLU A 213 -8.11 13.53 0.72
N ASP A 214 -7.33 13.70 1.79
CA ASP A 214 -5.87 13.68 1.71
C ASP A 214 -5.31 12.26 1.78
N ARG A 215 -4.19 12.06 1.08
CA ARG A 215 -3.38 10.83 1.13
C ARG A 215 -2.01 11.11 1.70
N ILE A 216 -1.67 10.40 2.76
CA ILE A 216 -0.38 10.52 3.47
C ILE A 216 0.43 9.27 3.15
N MET A 217 1.58 9.45 2.49
CA MET A 217 2.51 8.36 2.19
C MET A 217 3.61 8.30 3.23
N VAL A 218 3.69 7.21 3.98
CA VAL A 218 4.67 7.02 5.05
C VAL A 218 5.68 5.95 4.62
N PRO A 219 7.01 6.21 4.69
CA PRO A 219 8.01 5.19 4.40
C PRO A 219 7.84 3.97 5.31
N ASN A 220 7.93 2.77 4.74
CA ASN A 220 7.70 1.53 5.49
C ASN A 220 8.68 1.33 6.65
N SER A 221 9.92 1.82 6.55
CA SER A 221 10.88 1.76 7.66
C SER A 221 10.42 2.60 8.86
N VAL A 222 9.75 3.74 8.60
CA VAL A 222 9.17 4.59 9.64
C VAL A 222 7.96 3.91 10.25
N VAL A 223 7.07 3.32 9.44
CA VAL A 223 5.90 2.58 9.92
C VAL A 223 6.32 1.40 10.79
N LEU A 224 7.31 0.63 10.37
CA LEU A 224 7.80 -0.54 11.10
C LEU A 224 8.45 -0.15 12.44
N SER A 225 9.07 1.03 12.50
CA SER A 225 9.69 1.56 13.73
C SER A 225 8.70 2.31 14.62
N ALA A 226 7.48 2.56 14.14
CA ALA A 226 6.44 3.29 14.87
C ALA A 226 5.62 2.35 15.76
N ALA A 227 5.14 2.86 16.89
CA ALA A 227 4.06 2.19 17.60
C ALA A 227 2.77 2.34 16.78
N VAL A 228 2.21 1.21 16.35
CA VAL A 228 0.94 1.16 15.63
C VAL A 228 -0.18 0.96 16.64
N VAL A 229 -1.10 1.91 16.73
CA VAL A 229 -2.30 1.83 17.57
C VAL A 229 -3.51 1.64 16.65
N PRO A 230 -4.12 0.44 16.59
CA PRO A 230 -5.37 0.24 15.89
C PRO A 230 -6.49 1.03 16.59
N LEU A 231 -7.16 1.91 15.86
CA LEU A 231 -8.32 2.65 16.34
C LEU A 231 -9.58 1.94 15.85
N ARG A 232 -9.85 0.77 16.44
CA ARG A 232 -11.12 0.07 16.25
C ARG A 232 -12.15 0.71 17.16
N GLU A 233 -13.29 1.10 16.62
CA GLU A 233 -14.44 1.44 17.45
C GLU A 233 -15.21 0.13 17.70
N PRO A 234 -15.34 -0.32 18.96
CA PRO A 234 -16.20 -1.43 19.30
C PRO A 234 -17.62 -1.13 18.81
N ALA A 235 -18.33 -2.15 18.31
CA ALA A 235 -19.72 -1.96 17.92
C ALA A 235 -20.53 -1.56 19.15
N SER A 236 -21.29 -0.47 19.06
CA SER A 236 -22.22 -0.07 20.11
C SER A 236 -23.40 -1.02 20.13
N VAL A 237 -23.84 -1.39 21.33
CA VAL A 237 -25.14 -2.01 21.54
C VAL A 237 -26.18 -0.88 21.52
N ASP A 238 -27.16 -1.00 20.64
CA ASP A 238 -28.26 -0.04 20.48
C ASP A 238 -29.58 -0.77 20.74
N LEU A 239 -30.27 -0.39 21.80
CA LEU A 239 -31.53 -0.97 22.22
C LEU A 239 -32.62 0.10 22.23
N ARG A 240 -33.78 -0.21 21.66
CA ARG A 240 -35.00 0.58 21.83
C ARG A 240 -35.90 -0.07 22.85
N ALA A 241 -36.08 0.59 23.98
CA ALA A 241 -36.96 0.13 25.05
C ALA A 241 -38.25 0.95 25.06
N ARG A 242 -39.39 0.27 25.23
CA ARG A 242 -40.67 0.91 25.52
C ARG A 242 -40.88 0.89 27.01
N LEU A 243 -41.07 2.06 27.61
CA LEU A 243 -41.20 2.25 29.04
C LEU A 243 -42.46 3.07 29.34
N SER A 244 -42.94 2.98 30.59
CA SER A 244 -43.99 3.88 31.08
C SER A 244 -43.51 5.34 31.05
N LYS A 245 -44.41 6.26 30.70
CA LYS A 245 -44.18 7.72 30.75
C LYS A 245 -43.65 8.24 32.10
N GLU A 246 -43.93 7.54 33.19
CA GLU A 246 -43.49 7.91 34.54
C GLU A 246 -41.98 7.69 34.75
N MET A 247 -41.37 6.85 33.91
CA MET A 247 -39.94 6.55 33.99
C MET A 247 -39.10 7.71 33.49
N LYS A 248 -38.30 8.28 34.39
CA LYS A 248 -37.34 9.33 34.06
C LYS A 248 -36.08 8.72 33.42
N PRO A 249 -35.47 9.38 32.40
CA PRO A 249 -34.21 8.92 31.81
C PRO A 249 -33.09 8.74 32.84
N THR A 250 -33.06 9.55 33.89
CA THR A 250 -32.09 9.44 34.99
C THR A 250 -32.25 8.17 35.82
N ALA A 251 -33.47 7.67 36.00
CA ALA A 251 -33.71 6.41 36.70
C ALA A 251 -33.18 5.23 35.88
N VAL A 252 -33.42 5.25 34.57
CA VAL A 252 -32.88 4.24 33.63
C VAL A 252 -31.35 4.29 33.63
N GLN A 253 -30.75 5.49 33.63
CA GLN A 253 -29.30 5.66 33.71
C GLN A 253 -28.71 5.00 34.96
N ASN A 254 -29.33 5.20 36.13
CA ASN A 254 -28.84 4.64 37.39
C ASN A 254 -28.91 3.11 37.39
N VAL A 255 -30.03 2.54 36.95
CA VAL A 255 -30.19 1.08 36.88
C VAL A 255 -29.17 0.46 35.92
N LEU A 256 -28.93 1.10 34.76
CA LEU A 256 -27.91 0.64 33.83
C LEU A 256 -26.49 0.78 34.39
N GLN A 257 -26.20 1.84 35.17
CA GLN A 257 -24.90 2.00 35.83
C GLN A 257 -24.64 0.92 36.88
N ASP A 258 -25.66 0.49 37.61
CA ASP A 258 -25.52 -0.56 38.63
C ASP A 258 -25.47 -1.96 38.02
N ALA A 259 -26.20 -2.20 36.93
CA ALA A 259 -26.29 -3.52 36.30
C ALA A 259 -25.14 -3.81 35.32
N ILE A 260 -24.60 -2.80 34.64
CA ILE A 260 -23.52 -2.99 33.66
C ILE A 260 -22.19 -3.11 34.39
N THR A 261 -21.60 -4.31 34.33
CA THR A 261 -20.26 -4.59 34.86
C THR A 261 -19.19 -4.61 33.79
N VAL A 262 -19.59 -4.71 32.51
CA VAL A 262 -18.68 -4.61 31.37
C VAL A 262 -18.08 -3.19 31.33
N PRO A 263 -16.75 -3.03 31.25
CA PRO A 263 -16.12 -1.72 31.08
C PRO A 263 -16.64 -1.02 29.83
N LEU A 264 -17.13 0.21 29.98
CA LEU A 264 -17.67 1.01 28.90
C LEU A 264 -16.67 2.10 28.49
N ARG A 265 -16.66 2.41 27.18
CA ARG A 265 -15.81 3.47 26.64
C ARG A 265 -16.30 4.88 27.01
N ALA A 266 -17.60 5.02 27.21
CA ALA A 266 -18.30 6.22 27.66
C ALA A 266 -19.56 5.81 28.43
N GLN A 267 -20.15 6.74 29.18
CA GLN A 267 -21.44 6.46 29.83
C GLN A 267 -22.51 6.13 28.79
N PRO A 268 -23.48 5.24 29.11
CA PRO A 268 -24.61 4.97 28.23
C PRO A 268 -25.33 6.28 27.87
N ASP A 269 -25.64 6.44 26.59
CA ASP A 269 -26.46 7.54 26.10
C ASP A 269 -27.93 7.10 26.05
N ILE A 270 -28.80 7.87 26.71
CA ILE A 270 -30.22 7.58 26.82
C ILE A 270 -30.98 8.75 26.20
N GLY A 271 -31.47 8.53 24.98
CA GLY A 271 -32.28 9.49 24.25
C GLY A 271 -33.76 9.13 24.29
N LEU A 272 -34.62 10.15 24.38
CA LEU A 272 -36.05 9.99 24.13
C LEU A 272 -36.29 10.05 22.60
N GLU A 273 -36.78 8.97 22.01
CA GLU A 273 -37.01 8.88 20.55
C GLU A 273 -38.44 9.24 20.17
N GLU A 274 -39.44 8.73 20.90
CA GLU A 274 -40.84 8.94 20.60
C GLU A 274 -41.71 8.91 21.87
N LEU A 275 -42.79 9.70 21.90
CA LEU A 275 -43.88 9.59 22.87
C LEU A 275 -45.10 9.00 22.16
N VAL A 276 -45.56 7.82 22.57
CA VAL A 276 -46.71 7.14 21.98
C VAL A 276 -47.76 6.88 23.05
N GLY A 277 -48.76 7.74 23.14
CA GLY A 277 -49.81 7.63 24.16
C GLY A 277 -49.24 7.75 25.57
N ASP A 278 -49.29 6.65 26.33
CA ASP A 278 -48.76 6.55 27.70
C ASP A 278 -47.40 5.83 27.79
N GLU A 279 -46.85 5.43 26.65
CA GLU A 279 -45.53 4.82 26.54
C GLU A 279 -44.51 5.82 25.96
N ILE A 280 -43.28 5.72 26.45
CA ILE A 280 -42.11 6.43 25.90
C ILE A 280 -41.15 5.42 25.29
N VAL A 281 -40.71 5.69 24.06
CA VAL A 281 -39.66 4.94 23.39
C VAL A 281 -38.33 5.61 23.72
N MET A 282 -37.50 4.93 24.48
CA MET A 282 -36.13 5.36 24.77
C MET A 282 -35.14 4.56 23.93
N ARG A 283 -34.16 5.27 23.37
CA ARG A 283 -33.00 4.68 22.71
C ARG A 283 -31.84 4.67 23.69
N ILE A 284 -31.32 3.48 23.97
CA ILE A 284 -30.21 3.24 24.88
C ILE A 284 -29.03 2.78 24.04
N GLN A 285 -27.97 3.59 24.00
CA GLN A 285 -26.76 3.29 23.27
C GLN A 285 -25.58 3.17 24.25
N ALA A 286 -24.92 2.00 24.25
CA ALA A 286 -23.74 1.76 25.08
C ALA A 286 -22.62 1.11 24.24
N THR A 287 -21.39 1.55 24.44
CA THR A 287 -20.23 1.03 23.70
C THR A 287 -19.25 0.37 24.67
N PRO A 288 -18.96 -0.94 24.52
CA PRO A 288 -18.00 -1.61 25.39
C PRO A 288 -16.60 -1.06 25.12
N GLU A 289 -15.71 -1.14 26.10
CA GLU A 289 -14.30 -0.80 25.92
C GLU A 289 -13.61 -1.78 24.97
N TYR A 290 -14.00 -3.07 25.04
CA TYR A 290 -13.46 -4.14 24.20
C TYR A 290 -14.51 -4.71 23.25
N ALA A 291 -14.14 -4.88 21.97
CA ALA A 291 -15.05 -5.39 20.93
C ALA A 291 -15.59 -6.81 21.20
N GLY A 292 -14.91 -7.61 22.03
CA GLY A 292 -15.36 -8.95 22.41
C GLY A 292 -16.51 -8.99 23.42
N ASP A 293 -16.77 -7.88 24.13
CA ASP A 293 -17.77 -7.85 25.20
C ASP A 293 -19.17 -7.42 24.73
N GLY A 294 -19.34 -7.12 23.43
CA GLY A 294 -20.61 -6.62 22.89
C GLY A 294 -21.83 -7.51 23.20
N ALA A 295 -21.68 -8.83 23.14
CA ALA A 295 -22.76 -9.77 23.47
C ALA A 295 -23.10 -9.75 24.97
N ARG A 296 -22.09 -9.76 25.84
CA ARG A 296 -22.31 -9.69 27.31
C ARG A 296 -22.93 -8.36 27.72
N LEU A 297 -22.49 -7.27 27.08
CA LEU A 297 -23.08 -5.95 27.29
C LEU A 297 -24.56 -5.95 26.88
N ALA A 298 -24.90 -6.55 25.74
CA ALA A 298 -26.30 -6.68 25.31
C ALA A 298 -27.13 -7.50 26.31
N ASP A 299 -26.62 -8.63 26.80
CA ASP A 299 -27.30 -9.45 27.82
C ASP A 299 -27.54 -8.68 29.12
N GLN A 300 -26.54 -7.91 29.59
CA GLN A 300 -26.65 -7.09 30.80
C GLN A 300 -27.68 -5.97 30.64
N ILE A 301 -27.67 -5.27 29.49
CA ILE A 301 -28.66 -4.24 29.19
C ILE A 301 -30.06 -4.85 29.14
N LEU A 302 -30.25 -5.99 28.46
CA LEU A 302 -31.55 -6.67 28.40
C LEU A 302 -32.04 -7.08 29.80
N THR A 303 -31.15 -7.61 30.64
CA THR A 303 -31.48 -8.03 32.01
C THR A 303 -31.88 -6.83 32.87
N ALA A 304 -31.14 -5.73 32.78
CA ALA A 304 -31.45 -4.49 33.49
C ALA A 304 -32.78 -3.87 33.03
N MET A 305 -33.08 -3.94 31.73
CA MET A 305 -34.37 -3.46 31.21
C MET A 305 -35.53 -4.36 31.64
N ALA A 306 -35.33 -5.67 31.74
CA ALA A 306 -36.33 -6.60 32.25
C ALA A 306 -36.67 -6.33 33.72
N SER A 307 -35.67 -6.05 34.58
CA SER A 307 -35.94 -5.71 35.99
C SER A 307 -36.75 -4.41 36.16
N ILE A 308 -36.56 -3.43 35.26
CA ILE A 308 -37.36 -2.20 35.27
C ILE A 308 -38.81 -2.46 34.85
N ALA A 309 -39.03 -3.40 33.91
CA ALA A 309 -40.38 -3.74 33.46
C ALA A 309 -41.18 -4.53 34.52
N ASP A 310 -40.50 -5.31 35.37
CA ASP A 310 -41.13 -6.15 36.39
C ASP A 310 -41.39 -5.42 37.73
N GLU A 311 -40.83 -4.23 37.97
CA GLU A 311 -41.07 -3.40 39.17
C GLU A 311 -41.92 -2.14 38.88
N PRO A 312 -43.27 -2.21 38.98
CA PRO A 312 -44.13 -1.04 38.83
C PRO A 312 -44.10 -0.05 40.04
N ALA A 313 -43.15 -0.18 40.97
CA ALA A 313 -43.20 0.48 42.29
C ALA A 313 -42.26 1.68 42.48
N LEU A 314 -41.39 2.01 41.53
CA LEU A 314 -40.44 3.15 41.66
C LEU A 314 -41.01 4.52 41.24
N ALA A 315 -42.30 4.59 40.88
CA ALA A 315 -42.98 5.83 40.50
C ALA A 315 -43.53 6.66 41.69
N GLY A 316 -43.22 6.29 42.94
CA GLY A 316 -43.71 6.98 44.14
C GLY A 316 -42.61 7.29 45.15
N GLY A 317 -41.82 8.34 44.90
CA GLY A 317 -40.82 8.89 45.83
C GLY A 317 -40.38 10.29 45.43
#